data_AF-A0A0R3TW11-F1
#
_entry.id   AF-A0A0R3TW11-F1
#
_cell.length_a   1.000
_cell.length_b   1.000
_cell.length_c   1.000
_cell.angle_alpha   90.00
_cell.angle_beta   90.00
_cell.angle_gamma   90.00
#
_symmetry.space_group_name_H-M   'P 1'
#
loop_
_entity.id
_entity.type
_entity.pdbx_description
1 polymer ?
#
loop_
_entity_poly.entity_id
_entity_poly.type
_entity_poly.pdbx_seq_one_letter_code
_entity_poly.pdbx_strand_id
1 'polypeptide(L)'
;MHQASPKIHTGLDTRASGPIGGVGEGSGRGDIGGSVGGGGHTMNLLDKLNTMSRVRRRKQEAEAALVDCAVPEKLEAFQQVLLQFANSHLGKLNIHVTDLQKEMNDGVYFLLLLGLLGGYFIPLHRFHLTPRTDEQKLANLQLVAQLVQEVEGIEPGPNTRPDDILRRDLKAILRFLYALYTRYKDIE
;
A
#
# COMPACT_ATOMS: atom_id res chain seq x y z
N MET A 1 2.77 44.16 -14.12
CA MET A 1 2.21 44.44 -15.47
C MET A 1 3.37 44.50 -16.46
N HIS A 2 3.13 44.01 -17.67
CA HIS A 2 4.01 43.91 -18.86
C HIS A 2 4.75 42.59 -19.07
N GLN A 3 4.10 41.77 -19.92
CA GLN A 3 4.64 40.71 -20.75
C GLN A 3 5.71 41.24 -21.73
N ALA A 4 6.63 40.38 -22.16
CA ALA A 4 7.05 40.24 -23.56
C ALA A 4 7.95 39.00 -23.75
N SER A 5 7.42 38.00 -24.46
CA SER A 5 8.21 37.10 -25.35
C SER A 5 8.15 37.68 -26.78
N PRO A 6 8.73 37.10 -27.86
CA PRO A 6 9.68 35.99 -28.02
C PRO A 6 10.87 36.33 -28.95
N LYS A 7 11.84 35.42 -29.16
CA LYS A 7 12.68 35.40 -30.37
C LYS A 7 12.86 33.97 -30.89
N ILE A 8 12.39 33.78 -32.13
CA ILE A 8 12.61 32.63 -33.02
C ILE A 8 13.95 32.89 -33.75
N HIS A 9 14.84 31.90 -33.83
CA HIS A 9 15.85 31.89 -34.88
C HIS A 9 16.06 30.50 -35.47
N THR A 10 16.20 30.53 -36.78
CA THR A 10 16.26 29.50 -37.81
C THR A 10 17.70 29.10 -38.14
N GLY A 11 17.89 27.89 -38.66
CA GLY A 11 19.11 27.39 -39.33
C GLY A 11 19.06 25.86 -39.40
N LEU A 12 18.55 25.19 -40.46
CA LEU A 12 19.12 24.97 -41.80
C LEU A 12 20.57 24.45 -41.76
N ASP A 13 20.74 23.14 -42.02
CA ASP A 13 21.65 22.54 -43.02
C ASP A 13 21.78 21.01 -42.77
N THR A 14 22.16 20.12 -43.67
CA THR A 14 21.95 19.91 -45.11
C THR A 14 22.28 18.41 -45.35
N ARG A 15 21.62 17.81 -46.36
CA ARG A 15 21.78 16.45 -46.93
C ARG A 15 23.20 15.87 -46.94
N ALA A 16 23.30 14.56 -46.74
CA ALA A 16 24.16 13.69 -47.57
C ALA A 16 23.60 12.26 -47.65
N SER A 17 23.60 11.71 -48.86
CA SER A 17 22.98 10.44 -49.27
C SER A 17 24.02 9.34 -49.48
N GLY A 18 23.72 8.13 -48.96
CA GLY A 18 24.01 6.78 -49.50
C GLY A 18 25.47 6.32 -49.71
N PRO A 19 25.69 5.10 -50.25
CA PRO A 19 24.88 3.86 -50.20
C PRO A 19 25.75 2.60 -49.89
N ILE A 20 25.29 1.40 -50.28
CA ILE A 20 25.97 0.08 -50.38
C ILE A 20 25.82 -0.78 -49.10
N GLY A 21 25.30 -2.02 -49.08
CA GLY A 21 25.15 -3.07 -50.09
C GLY A 21 25.94 -4.30 -49.61
N GLY A 22 25.31 -5.48 -49.46
CA GLY A 22 26.04 -6.73 -49.20
C GLY A 22 25.26 -7.81 -48.43
N VAL A 23 24.68 -8.74 -49.18
CA VAL A 23 24.14 -10.03 -48.72
C VAL A 23 25.29 -11.05 -48.69
N GLY A 24 25.36 -11.90 -47.66
CA GLY A 24 26.31 -13.01 -47.58
C GLY A 24 25.83 -14.12 -46.66
N GLU A 25 25.39 -15.23 -47.25
CA GLU A 25 25.12 -16.51 -46.60
C GLU A 25 26.42 -17.21 -46.17
N GLY A 26 26.35 -18.02 -45.10
CA GLY A 26 27.47 -18.86 -44.67
C GLY A 26 27.05 -19.89 -43.62
N SER A 27 26.78 -21.10 -44.09
CA SER A 27 26.63 -22.32 -43.29
C SER A 27 27.87 -22.62 -42.45
N GLY A 28 27.68 -23.04 -41.20
CA GLY A 28 28.75 -23.56 -40.33
C GLY A 28 28.20 -24.55 -39.31
N ARG A 29 28.34 -25.84 -39.60
CA ARG A 29 28.19 -26.96 -38.66
C ARG A 29 29.36 -26.95 -37.66
N GLY A 30 29.07 -27.21 -36.39
CA GLY A 30 30.04 -27.51 -35.35
C GLY A 30 29.35 -28.20 -34.19
N ASP A 31 29.54 -29.52 -34.09
CA ASP A 31 29.08 -30.38 -33.01
C ASP A 31 29.94 -30.24 -31.72
N ILE A 32 29.38 -30.79 -30.63
CA ILE A 32 30.01 -31.33 -29.42
C ILE A 32 30.57 -30.34 -28.38
N GLY A 33 29.94 -30.33 -27.20
CA GLY A 33 30.51 -29.77 -25.98
C GLY A 33 29.53 -29.78 -24.82
N GLY A 34 29.41 -30.91 -24.13
CA GLY A 34 28.64 -31.01 -22.89
C GLY A 34 29.17 -30.05 -21.84
N SER A 35 28.27 -29.42 -21.08
CA SER A 35 28.58 -29.02 -19.72
C SER A 35 27.32 -29.02 -18.88
N VAL A 36 27.33 -29.96 -17.95
CA VAL A 36 26.46 -30.03 -16.79
C VAL A 36 26.62 -28.71 -16.02
N GLY A 37 25.49 -28.02 -15.83
CA GLY A 37 25.44 -26.79 -15.07
C GLY A 37 24.05 -26.58 -14.51
N GLY A 38 23.54 -27.60 -13.79
CA GLY A 38 22.46 -27.42 -12.83
C GLY A 38 22.93 -26.47 -11.73
N GLY A 39 23.03 -25.20 -12.06
CA GLY A 39 23.25 -24.13 -11.11
C GLY A 39 21.98 -24.00 -10.30
N GLY A 40 21.86 -24.81 -9.24
CA GLY A 40 21.05 -24.46 -8.10
C GLY A 40 21.58 -23.13 -7.59
N HIS A 41 21.07 -22.02 -8.15
CA HIS A 41 21.29 -20.69 -7.61
C HIS A 41 20.65 -20.71 -6.24
N THR A 42 21.47 -21.01 -5.23
CA THR A 42 21.19 -20.63 -3.86
C THR A 42 21.10 -19.13 -3.87
N MET A 43 19.89 -18.60 -4.09
CA MET A 43 19.62 -17.17 -3.99
C MET A 43 20.22 -16.68 -2.69
N ASN A 44 21.05 -15.65 -2.79
CA ASN A 44 21.67 -15.04 -1.63
C ASN A 44 20.56 -14.58 -0.68
N LEU A 45 20.79 -14.60 0.64
CA LEU A 45 19.76 -14.28 1.62
C LEU A 45 19.17 -12.87 1.38
N LEU A 46 19.99 -11.96 0.87
CA LEU A 46 19.58 -10.62 0.44
C LEU A 46 18.59 -10.65 -0.74
N ASP A 47 18.83 -11.50 -1.74
CA ASP A 47 17.94 -11.63 -2.89
C ASP A 47 16.62 -12.29 -2.50
N LYS A 48 16.64 -13.23 -1.55
CA LYS A 48 15.42 -13.80 -0.96
C LYS A 48 14.64 -12.74 -0.20
N LEU A 49 15.31 -11.91 0.62
CA LEU A 49 14.65 -10.81 1.34
C LEU A 49 14.04 -9.80 0.37
N ASN A 50 14.80 -9.36 -0.64
CA ASN A 50 14.34 -8.43 -1.66
C ASN A 50 13.19 -9.02 -2.49
N THR A 51 13.25 -10.31 -2.82
CA THR A 51 12.17 -11.02 -3.51
C THR A 51 10.93 -11.14 -2.64
N MET A 52 11.05 -11.49 -1.37
CA MET A 52 9.93 -11.58 -0.42
C MET A 52 9.27 -10.23 -0.19
N SER A 53 10.06 -9.16 -0.03
CA SER A 53 9.55 -7.79 0.09
C SER A 53 8.79 -7.36 -1.18
N ARG A 54 9.31 -7.69 -2.37
CA ARG A 54 8.62 -7.42 -3.65
C ARG A 54 7.34 -8.23 -3.83
N VAL A 55 7.30 -9.48 -3.40
CA VAL A 55 6.10 -10.32 -3.46
C VAL A 55 5.03 -9.80 -2.51
N ARG A 56 5.40 -9.43 -1.27
CA ARG A 56 4.49 -8.77 -0.32
C ARG A 56 3.95 -7.47 -0.88
N ARG A 57 4.82 -6.61 -1.44
CA ARG A 57 4.42 -5.35 -2.04
C ARG A 57 3.45 -5.54 -3.20
N ARG A 58 3.72 -6.47 -4.13
CA ARG A 58 2.82 -6.77 -5.26
C ARG A 58 1.47 -7.33 -4.82
N LYS A 59 1.43 -8.19 -3.79
CA LYS A 59 0.17 -8.68 -3.23
C LYS A 59 -0.65 -7.54 -2.66
N GLN A 60 -0.02 -6.68 -1.88
CA GLN A 60 -0.68 -5.54 -1.24
C GLN A 60 -1.11 -4.46 -2.24
N GLU A 61 -0.33 -4.23 -3.31
CA GLU A 61 -0.69 -3.35 -4.43
C GLU A 61 -1.90 -3.89 -5.21
N ALA A 62 -1.95 -5.20 -5.46
CA ALA A 62 -3.09 -5.83 -6.16
C ALA A 62 -4.38 -5.76 -5.31
N GLU A 63 -4.28 -6.00 -4.01
CA GLU A 63 -5.41 -5.87 -3.08
C GLU A 63 -5.85 -4.40 -2.91
N ALA A 64 -4.91 -3.45 -2.85
CA ALA A 64 -5.23 -2.02 -2.84
C ALA A 64 -5.91 -1.57 -4.15
N ALA A 65 -5.46 -2.10 -5.30
CA ALA A 65 -6.08 -1.83 -6.59
C ALA A 65 -7.51 -2.38 -6.67
N LEU A 66 -7.83 -3.49 -5.98
CA LEU A 66 -9.21 -3.98 -5.87
C LEU A 66 -10.10 -2.98 -5.12
N VAL A 67 -9.60 -2.34 -4.06
CA VAL A 67 -10.33 -1.27 -3.35
C VAL A 67 -10.52 -0.04 -4.24
N ASP A 68 -9.56 0.25 -5.12
CA ASP A 68 -9.65 1.37 -6.05
C ASP A 68 -10.56 1.15 -7.26
N CYS A 69 -10.62 -0.08 -7.75
CA CYS A 69 -11.43 -0.49 -8.91
C CYS A 69 -12.79 -1.10 -8.52
N ALA A 70 -13.10 -1.22 -7.22
CA ALA A 70 -14.37 -1.77 -6.77
C ALA A 70 -15.55 -0.94 -7.28
N VAL A 71 -16.44 -1.60 -8.01
CA VAL A 71 -17.80 -1.12 -8.31
C VAL A 71 -18.47 -0.76 -6.97
N PRO A 72 -19.18 0.39 -6.85
CA PRO A 72 -19.72 0.86 -5.58
C PRO A 72 -20.55 -0.17 -4.81
N GLU A 73 -21.28 -1.05 -5.51
CA GLU A 73 -22.02 -2.19 -4.92
C GLU A 73 -21.12 -3.17 -4.15
N LYS A 74 -19.93 -3.49 -4.70
CA LYS A 74 -18.97 -4.38 -4.03
C LYS A 74 -18.25 -3.68 -2.89
N LEU A 75 -18.09 -2.36 -2.98
CA LEU A 75 -17.48 -1.56 -1.94
C LEU A 75 -18.36 -1.51 -0.68
N GLU A 76 -19.68 -1.37 -0.83
CA GLU A 76 -20.62 -1.42 0.30
C GLU A 76 -20.61 -2.79 0.99
N ALA A 77 -20.67 -3.89 0.22
CA ALA A 77 -20.58 -5.23 0.78
C ALA A 77 -19.24 -5.44 1.52
N PHE A 78 -18.14 -4.95 0.96
CA PHE A 78 -16.83 -5.00 1.57
C PHE A 78 -16.74 -4.16 2.86
N GLN A 79 -17.34 -2.96 2.84
CA GLN A 79 -17.47 -2.10 4.01
C GLN A 79 -18.24 -2.81 5.13
N GLN A 80 -19.34 -3.50 4.82
CA GLN A 80 -20.11 -4.27 5.81
C GLN A 80 -19.28 -5.39 6.45
N VAL A 81 -18.48 -6.12 5.66
CA VAL A 81 -17.59 -7.17 6.19
C VAL A 81 -16.55 -6.58 7.15
N LEU A 82 -15.91 -5.47 6.79
CA LEU A 82 -14.91 -4.81 7.64
C LEU A 82 -15.54 -4.20 8.89
N LEU A 83 -16.76 -3.64 8.78
CA LEU A 83 -17.54 -3.15 9.89
C LEU A 83 -17.88 -4.27 10.88
N GLN A 84 -18.34 -5.41 10.37
CA GLN A 84 -18.66 -6.58 11.18
C GLN A 84 -17.42 -7.13 11.89
N PHE A 85 -16.29 -7.18 11.18
CA PHE A 85 -15.00 -7.53 11.78
C PHE A 85 -14.63 -6.58 12.93
N ALA A 86 -14.63 -5.26 12.69
CA ALA A 86 -14.33 -4.29 13.72
C ALA A 86 -15.28 -4.43 14.93
N ASN A 87 -16.58 -4.60 14.70
CA ASN A 87 -17.58 -4.78 15.76
C ASN A 87 -17.44 -6.11 16.52
N SER A 88 -16.99 -7.19 15.89
CA SER A 88 -16.70 -8.47 16.57
C SER A 88 -15.64 -8.28 17.67
N HIS A 89 -14.61 -7.49 17.37
CA HIS A 89 -13.55 -7.19 18.35
C HIS A 89 -13.97 -6.09 19.32
N LEU A 90 -14.43 -4.94 18.82
CA LEU A 90 -14.84 -3.79 19.62
C LEU A 90 -16.05 -4.08 20.53
N GLY A 91 -16.88 -5.05 20.17
CA GLY A 91 -17.98 -5.55 21.00
C GLY A 91 -17.51 -6.10 22.35
N LYS A 92 -16.25 -6.58 22.45
CA LYS A 92 -15.63 -7.00 23.72
C LYS A 92 -15.46 -5.83 24.70
N LEU A 93 -15.43 -4.60 24.19
CA LEU A 93 -15.38 -3.35 24.97
C LEU A 93 -16.75 -2.67 25.06
N ASN A 94 -17.84 -3.36 24.67
CA ASN A 94 -19.17 -2.79 24.56
C ASN A 94 -19.25 -1.59 23.60
N ILE A 95 -18.37 -1.53 22.60
CA ILE A 95 -18.37 -0.50 21.55
C ILE A 95 -19.02 -1.09 20.30
N HIS A 96 -19.94 -0.35 19.69
CA HIS A 96 -20.60 -0.74 18.45
C HIS A 96 -20.52 0.41 17.44
N VAL A 97 -19.77 0.19 16.36
CA VAL A 97 -19.59 1.14 15.28
C VAL A 97 -20.71 0.93 14.26
N THR A 98 -21.25 2.03 13.74
CA THR A 98 -22.29 2.03 12.69
C THR A 98 -21.79 2.72 11.42
N ASP A 99 -20.96 3.74 11.57
CA ASP A 99 -20.39 4.50 10.46
C ASP A 99 -18.86 4.61 10.61
N LEU A 100 -18.14 3.81 9.82
CA LEU A 100 -16.67 3.79 9.84
C LEU A 100 -16.07 5.16 9.50
N GLN A 101 -16.66 5.92 8.59
CA GLN A 101 -16.09 7.20 8.15
C GLN A 101 -16.18 8.27 9.22
N LYS A 102 -17.26 8.27 9.99
CA LYS A 102 -17.52 9.28 11.02
C LYS A 102 -16.95 8.91 12.37
N GLU A 103 -16.90 7.62 12.70
CA GLU A 103 -16.52 7.16 14.03
C GLU A 103 -15.06 6.72 14.12
N MET A 104 -14.40 6.38 13.01
CA MET A 104 -12.99 5.96 13.04
C MET A 104 -12.00 7.06 12.62
N ASN A 105 -12.49 8.21 12.15
CA ASN A 105 -11.64 9.31 11.67
C ASN A 105 -10.87 10.03 12.79
N ASP A 106 -11.14 9.72 14.04
CA ASP A 106 -10.48 10.28 15.22
C ASP A 106 -9.30 9.41 15.72
N GLY A 107 -9.13 8.23 15.12
CA GLY A 107 -8.08 7.25 15.44
C GLY A 107 -8.32 6.46 16.74
N VAL A 108 -9.31 6.78 17.56
CA VAL A 108 -9.50 6.13 18.87
C VAL A 108 -9.91 4.67 18.68
N TYR A 109 -10.92 4.42 17.85
CA TYR A 109 -11.39 3.06 17.59
C TYR A 109 -10.34 2.21 16.87
N PHE A 110 -9.48 2.81 16.05
CA PHE A 110 -8.33 2.11 15.47
C PHE A 110 -7.32 1.66 16.53
N LEU A 111 -6.97 2.52 17.49
CA LEU A 111 -6.06 2.15 18.58
C LEU A 111 -6.65 1.03 19.44
N LEU A 112 -7.93 1.16 19.83
CA LEU A 112 -8.60 0.15 20.63
C LEU A 112 -8.68 -1.19 19.89
N LEU A 113 -9.07 -1.17 18.60
CA LEU A 113 -9.10 -2.35 17.75
C LEU A 113 -7.71 -3.00 17.66
N LEU A 114 -6.67 -2.21 17.42
CA LEU A 114 -5.30 -2.71 17.32
C LEU A 114 -4.82 -3.38 18.61
N GLY A 115 -5.14 -2.79 19.77
CA GLY A 115 -4.83 -3.42 21.06
C GLY A 115 -5.57 -4.74 21.28
N LEU A 116 -6.85 -4.80 20.89
CA LEU A 116 -7.65 -6.04 20.98
C LEU A 116 -7.15 -7.12 20.02
N LEU A 117 -6.72 -6.75 18.82
CA LEU A 117 -6.18 -7.66 17.82
C LEU A 117 -4.80 -8.18 18.26
N GLY A 118 -3.90 -7.29 18.66
CA GLY A 118 -2.55 -7.65 19.10
C GLY A 118 -2.48 -8.27 20.50
N GLY A 119 -3.59 -8.32 21.24
CA GLY A 119 -3.63 -8.85 22.60
C GLY A 119 -2.85 -7.99 23.61
N TYR A 120 -2.71 -6.69 23.35
CA TYR A 120 -2.02 -5.75 24.22
C TYR A 120 -2.86 -4.49 24.47
N PHE A 121 -2.62 -3.83 25.60
CA PHE A 121 -3.30 -2.57 25.90
C PHE A 121 -2.43 -1.39 25.51
N ILE A 122 -2.99 -0.45 24.75
CA ILE A 122 -2.35 0.85 24.48
C ILE A 122 -2.61 1.75 25.68
N PRO A 123 -1.58 2.27 26.35
CA PRO A 123 -1.78 3.12 27.52
C PRO A 123 -2.57 4.39 27.17
N LEU A 124 -3.58 4.71 27.98
CA LEU A 124 -4.48 5.85 27.75
C LEU A 124 -3.79 7.22 27.77
N HIS A 125 -2.60 7.33 28.38
CA HIS A 125 -1.80 8.56 28.35
C HIS A 125 -1.09 8.78 27.01
N ARG A 126 -1.06 7.76 26.13
CA ARG A 126 -0.33 7.80 24.87
C ARG A 126 -1.18 8.35 23.72
N PHE A 127 -2.49 8.43 23.89
CA PHE A 127 -3.43 8.93 22.89
C PHE A 127 -4.59 9.68 23.54
N HIS A 128 -5.31 10.46 22.75
CA HIS A 128 -6.44 11.24 23.20
C HIS A 128 -7.71 10.39 23.07
N LEU A 129 -8.29 9.95 24.19
CA LEU A 129 -9.56 9.21 24.22
C LEU A 129 -10.76 10.04 23.71
N THR A 130 -10.72 11.36 23.90
CA THR A 130 -11.79 12.28 23.49
C THR A 130 -11.19 13.45 22.70
N PRO A 131 -10.70 13.20 21.47
CA PRO A 131 -10.03 14.22 20.69
C PRO A 131 -11.04 15.28 20.25
N ARG A 132 -10.80 16.54 20.62
CA ARG A 132 -11.65 17.69 20.29
C ARG A 132 -11.13 18.49 19.11
N THR A 133 -9.81 18.52 18.93
CA THR A 133 -9.17 19.25 17.82
C THR A 133 -8.66 18.28 16.77
N ASP A 134 -8.49 18.78 15.54
CA ASP A 134 -7.94 17.98 14.46
C ASP A 134 -6.47 17.62 14.70
N GLU A 135 -5.70 18.41 15.47
CA GLU A 135 -4.35 18.00 15.88
C GLU A 135 -4.38 16.77 16.80
N GLN A 136 -5.35 16.70 17.73
CA GLN A 136 -5.48 15.54 18.63
C GLN A 136 -5.88 14.27 17.86
N LYS A 137 -6.81 14.39 16.90
CA LYS A 137 -7.19 13.28 16.01
C LYS A 137 -6.01 12.84 15.15
N LEU A 138 -5.28 13.80 14.57
CA LEU A 138 -4.10 13.50 13.76
C LEU A 138 -3.02 12.80 14.58
N ALA A 139 -2.78 13.24 15.82
CA ALA A 139 -1.83 12.59 16.73
C ALA A 139 -2.22 11.13 17.02
N ASN A 140 -3.52 10.87 17.24
CA ASN A 140 -4.00 9.49 17.39
C ASN A 140 -3.77 8.68 16.12
N LEU A 141 -4.10 9.22 14.95
CA LEU A 141 -3.91 8.53 13.66
C LEU A 141 -2.45 8.30 13.31
N GLN A 142 -1.55 9.20 13.71
CA GLN A 142 -0.11 9.02 13.61
C GLN A 142 0.36 7.88 14.51
N LEU A 143 -0.15 7.79 15.75
CA LEU A 143 0.15 6.67 16.63
C LEU A 143 -0.37 5.34 16.06
N VAL A 144 -1.57 5.35 15.48
CA VAL A 144 -2.15 4.19 14.77
C VAL A 144 -1.21 3.73 13.66
N ALA A 145 -0.78 4.64 12.79
CA ALA A 145 0.13 4.33 11.69
C ALA A 145 1.48 3.80 12.21
N GLN A 146 2.01 4.43 13.26
CA GLN A 146 3.25 3.99 13.90
C GLN A 146 3.14 2.57 14.44
N LEU A 147 2.08 2.27 15.20
CA LEU A 147 1.91 0.93 15.79
C LEU A 147 1.68 -0.14 14.72
N VAL A 148 0.93 0.16 13.67
CA VAL A 148 0.74 -0.78 12.57
C VAL A 148 2.03 -1.04 11.80
N GLN A 149 2.91 -0.05 11.65
CA GLN A 149 4.21 -0.24 11.02
C GLN A 149 5.22 -0.94 11.95
N GLU A 150 5.34 -0.51 13.19
CA GLU A 150 6.37 -0.97 14.15
C GLU A 150 6.01 -2.31 14.81
N VAL A 151 4.73 -2.49 15.19
CA VAL A 151 4.28 -3.69 15.91
C VAL A 151 3.86 -4.77 14.93
N GLU A 152 3.05 -4.43 13.94
CA GLU A 152 2.50 -5.42 13.01
C GLU A 152 3.41 -5.71 11.81
N GLY A 153 4.34 -4.81 11.51
CA GLY A 153 5.14 -4.85 10.28
C GLY A 153 4.28 -4.66 9.03
N ILE A 154 3.12 -4.02 9.16
CA ILE A 154 2.20 -3.76 8.05
C ILE A 154 2.47 -2.34 7.55
N GLU A 155 2.83 -2.20 6.29
CA GLU A 155 2.78 -0.90 5.62
C GLU A 155 1.40 -0.78 4.99
N PRO A 156 0.49 0.09 5.45
CA PRO A 156 -0.83 0.27 4.83
C PRO A 156 -0.72 0.97 3.45
N GLY A 157 0.08 0.44 2.51
CA GLY A 157 0.27 0.95 1.16
C GLY A 157 0.84 2.39 1.08
N PRO A 158 1.27 2.83 -0.11
CA PRO A 158 1.88 4.15 -0.30
C PRO A 158 0.91 5.34 -0.16
N ASN A 159 -0.41 5.09 -0.05
CA ASN A 159 -1.46 6.12 -0.11
C ASN A 159 -2.35 6.21 1.14
N THR A 160 -2.03 5.51 2.23
CA THR A 160 -2.83 5.62 3.47
C THR A 160 -2.12 6.55 4.43
N ARG A 161 -2.29 7.86 4.24
CA ARG A 161 -1.76 8.84 5.19
C ARG A 161 -2.74 9.03 6.35
N PRO A 162 -2.24 9.30 7.57
CA PRO A 162 -3.10 9.74 8.68
C PRO A 162 -4.01 10.92 8.28
N ASP A 163 -3.51 11.81 7.42
CA ASP A 163 -4.24 12.95 6.88
C ASP A 163 -5.51 12.57 6.10
N ASP A 164 -5.49 11.46 5.36
CA ASP A 164 -6.61 11.03 4.51
C ASP A 164 -7.73 10.42 5.37
N ILE A 165 -7.34 9.68 6.43
CA ILE A 165 -8.27 9.15 7.42
C ILE A 165 -8.94 10.30 8.19
N LEU A 166 -8.17 11.34 8.56
CA LEU A 166 -8.70 12.53 9.23
C LEU A 166 -9.78 13.23 8.39
N ARG A 167 -9.57 13.30 7.07
CA ARG A 167 -10.53 13.85 6.08
C ARG A 167 -11.74 12.94 5.83
N ARG A 168 -11.85 11.82 6.53
CA ARG A 168 -12.93 10.83 6.39
C ARG A 168 -12.97 10.16 5.02
N ASP A 169 -11.80 10.00 4.38
CA ASP A 169 -11.73 9.21 3.15
C ASP A 169 -12.07 7.75 3.45
N LEU A 170 -13.22 7.29 2.94
CA LEU A 170 -13.67 5.91 3.09
C LEU A 170 -12.62 4.93 2.56
N LYS A 171 -11.98 5.24 1.43
CA LYS A 171 -11.01 4.32 0.84
C LYS A 171 -9.78 4.16 1.72
N ALA A 172 -9.28 5.25 2.32
CA ALA A 172 -8.17 5.19 3.26
C ALA A 172 -8.52 4.36 4.51
N ILE A 173 -9.70 4.59 5.08
CA ILE A 173 -10.21 3.84 6.25
C ILE A 173 -10.34 2.35 5.93
N LEU A 174 -10.98 2.01 4.81
CA LEU A 174 -11.18 0.63 4.38
C LEU A 174 -9.84 -0.08 4.09
N ARG A 175 -8.87 0.60 3.45
CA ARG A 175 -7.53 0.03 3.24
C ARG A 175 -6.84 -0.29 4.56
N PHE A 176 -6.95 0.61 5.54
CA PHE A 176 -6.35 0.39 6.85
C PHE A 176 -6.99 -0.80 7.58
N LEU A 177 -8.33 -0.82 7.64
CA LEU A 177 -9.08 -1.94 8.22
C LEU A 177 -8.82 -3.25 7.50
N TYR A 178 -8.73 -3.23 6.18
CA TYR A 178 -8.43 -4.43 5.40
C TYR A 178 -7.02 -4.96 5.65
N ALA A 179 -6.04 -4.07 5.85
CA ALA A 179 -4.69 -4.47 6.20
C ALA A 179 -4.66 -5.19 7.57
N LEU A 180 -5.41 -4.68 8.55
CA LEU A 180 -5.60 -5.35 9.84
C LEU A 180 -6.35 -6.67 9.68
N TYR A 181 -7.47 -6.67 8.95
CA TYR A 181 -8.26 -7.88 8.68
C TYR A 181 -7.38 -8.97 8.05
N THR A 182 -6.59 -8.65 7.03
CA THR A 182 -5.75 -9.64 6.34
C THR A 182 -4.65 -10.21 7.23
N ARG A 183 -4.17 -9.42 8.21
CA ARG A 183 -3.19 -9.87 9.20
C ARG A 183 -3.82 -10.78 10.26
N TYR A 184 -5.02 -10.43 10.70
CA TYR A 184 -5.67 -11.01 11.88
C TYR A 184 -6.79 -12.00 11.57
N LYS A 185 -7.20 -12.16 10.32
CA LYS A 185 -8.24 -13.11 9.89
C LYS A 185 -7.91 -14.57 10.20
N ASP A 186 -6.63 -14.90 10.38
CA ASP A 186 -6.17 -16.26 10.63
C ASP A 186 -5.88 -16.49 12.13
N ILE A 187 -6.12 -15.48 12.99
CA ILE A 187 -5.84 -15.48 14.43
C ILE A 187 -7.11 -15.80 15.25
N GLU A 188 -8.23 -16.12 14.60
CA GLU A 188 -9.46 -16.60 15.24
C GLU A 188 -9.44 -18.10 15.58
#